data_AF-A0A7V9JCF0-F1
#
_entry.id   AF-A0A7V9JCF0-F1
#
_cell.length_a   1.000
_cell.length_b   1.000
_cell.length_c   1.000
_cell.angle_alpha   90.00
_cell.angle_beta   90.00
_cell.angle_gamma   90.00
#
_symmetry.space_group_name_H-M   'P 1'
#
loop_
_entity.id
_entity.type
_entity.pdbx_description
1 polymer ?
#
loop_
_entity_poly.entity_id
_entity_poly.type
_entity_poly.pdbx_seq_one_letter_code
_entity_poly.pdbx_strand_id
1 'polypeptide(L)'
;MVVLAKTISARRRASITSLYWRHQKKGVAVEYVVGRGLTLKELPADERPREKMRLRGPGAVSNAELLAILLNTGTQGETVTALAQRILAEGGGLRGLRGQDHYALMGIHGLGEAKASKVLAALELGRRIAALAPEDRQQVKTPEDLATLFTPFLAALDHEELRVALLDTKHRVERVVTVYQGSVNAAQVRVAEVFKEAVRANCPAIAIAHNHPSGDPTPSAADIALTAELAKASELLNIDLIDHLIVGDGRWISLRRMGLGFSSR
;
A
#
# COMPACT_ATOMS: atom_id res chain seq x y z
N MET A 1 -17.73 2.40 -41.35
CA MET A 1 -18.39 1.08 -41.49
C MET A 1 -17.95 0.28 -40.27
N VAL A 2 -18.76 0.09 -39.23
CA VAL A 2 -19.97 -0.75 -39.17
C VAL A 2 -21.04 -0.06 -38.32
N VAL A 3 -22.28 -0.15 -38.79
CA VAL A 3 -23.52 0.34 -38.17
C VAL A 3 -23.99 -0.67 -37.13
N LEU A 4 -24.39 -0.20 -35.94
CA LEU A 4 -25.36 -0.92 -35.10
C LEU A 4 -26.31 0.11 -34.48
N ALA A 5 -27.38 0.37 -35.22
CA ALA A 5 -28.55 1.06 -34.75
C ALA A 5 -29.30 0.16 -33.75
N LYS A 6 -29.53 0.66 -32.54
CA LYS A 6 -30.66 0.22 -31.71
C LYS A 6 -31.54 1.42 -31.40
N THR A 7 -32.72 1.35 -31.98
CA THR A 7 -33.88 2.22 -31.82
C THR A 7 -34.27 2.31 -30.36
N ILE A 8 -34.21 3.49 -29.76
CA ILE A 8 -34.99 3.83 -28.56
C ILE A 8 -35.98 4.92 -28.97
N SER A 9 -37.24 4.64 -28.68
CA SER A 9 -38.43 5.33 -29.13
C SER A 9 -38.48 6.81 -28.76
N ALA A 10 -39.00 7.60 -29.69
CA ALA A 10 -39.37 8.99 -29.51
C ALA A 10 -40.36 9.19 -28.35
N ARG A 11 -40.00 10.04 -27.37
CA ARG A 11 -40.88 11.05 -26.75
C ARG A 11 -40.12 11.81 -25.66
N ARG A 12 -39.69 13.03 -26.01
CA ARG A 12 -39.84 14.30 -25.25
C ARG A 12 -38.79 15.28 -25.77
N ARG A 13 -39.23 16.20 -26.63
CA ARG A 13 -38.52 17.46 -26.89
C ARG A 13 -38.47 18.23 -25.58
N ALA A 14 -37.28 18.56 -25.09
CA ALA A 14 -37.09 19.59 -24.08
C ALA A 14 -36.12 20.61 -24.68
N SER A 15 -36.53 21.88 -24.66
CA SER A 15 -35.93 23.02 -25.32
C SER A 15 -34.46 23.20 -24.96
N ILE A 16 -33.60 23.20 -25.97
CA ILE A 16 -32.20 23.63 -25.86
C ILE A 16 -32.21 25.16 -25.88
N THR A 17 -32.02 25.79 -24.73
CA THR A 17 -31.64 27.21 -24.65
C THR A 17 -30.11 27.24 -24.62
N SER A 18 -29.47 27.56 -25.75
CA SER A 18 -28.00 27.60 -25.84
C SER A 18 -27.46 28.89 -25.21
N LEU A 19 -26.57 28.78 -24.21
CA LEU A 19 -25.71 29.89 -23.79
C LEU A 19 -24.34 29.71 -24.46
N TYR A 20 -23.99 30.60 -25.38
CA TYR A 20 -22.70 30.59 -26.08
C TYR A 20 -21.63 31.29 -25.23
N TRP A 21 -20.50 30.62 -24.97
CA TRP A 21 -19.26 31.27 -24.54
C TRP A 21 -18.23 31.22 -25.67
N ARG A 22 -17.72 32.39 -26.07
CA ARG A 22 -16.76 32.55 -27.16
C ARG A 22 -15.39 32.87 -26.57
N HIS A 23 -14.49 31.90 -26.55
CA HIS A 23 -13.07 32.16 -26.34
C HIS A 23 -12.31 31.97 -27.65
N GLN A 24 -11.80 33.08 -28.20
CA GLN A 24 -10.94 33.08 -29.37
C GLN A 24 -9.51 32.74 -28.97
N LYS A 25 -9.04 31.53 -29.31
CA LYS A 25 -7.66 31.31 -29.77
C LYS A 25 -7.65 30.22 -30.85
N LYS A 26 -7.32 30.66 -32.08
CA LYS A 26 -6.86 29.90 -33.24
C LYS A 26 -7.56 28.56 -33.54
N GLY A 27 -8.52 28.61 -34.47
CA GLY A 27 -8.45 27.77 -35.67
C GLY A 27 -9.22 26.45 -35.74
N VAL A 28 -9.96 26.03 -34.70
CA VAL A 28 -10.97 24.96 -34.82
C VAL A 28 -12.14 25.29 -33.89
N ALA A 29 -13.33 25.55 -34.46
CA ALA A 29 -14.55 25.66 -33.67
C ALA A 29 -14.98 24.24 -33.29
N VAL A 30 -14.71 23.83 -32.05
CA VAL A 30 -15.26 22.60 -31.50
C VAL A 30 -16.60 22.96 -30.85
N GLU A 31 -17.70 22.60 -31.51
CA GLU A 31 -19.04 22.70 -30.92
C GLU A 31 -19.18 21.67 -29.79
N TYR A 32 -19.13 22.11 -28.54
CA TYR A 32 -19.51 21.28 -27.40
C TYR A 32 -21.03 21.34 -27.26
N VAL A 33 -21.73 20.34 -27.82
CA VAL A 33 -23.11 20.07 -27.43
C VAL A 33 -23.07 19.53 -26.00
N VAL A 34 -23.31 20.39 -25.02
CA VAL A 34 -23.49 19.98 -23.62
C VAL A 34 -24.85 19.28 -23.51
N GLY A 35 -24.89 18.01 -23.92
CA GLY A 35 -25.98 17.12 -23.59
C GLY A 35 -26.04 16.99 -22.06
N ARG A 36 -27.23 17.15 -21.47
CA ARG A 36 -27.43 16.96 -20.03
C ARG A 36 -27.03 15.52 -19.69
N GLY A 37 -25.85 15.33 -19.08
CA GLY A 37 -25.40 14.03 -18.64
C GLY A 37 -26.41 13.41 -17.67
N LEU A 38 -26.60 12.10 -17.73
CA LEU A 38 -27.49 11.39 -16.82
C LEU A 38 -27.10 11.67 -15.38
N THR A 39 -28.08 12.02 -14.56
CA THR A 39 -27.90 12.16 -13.12
C THR A 39 -27.68 10.78 -12.50
N LEU A 40 -27.06 10.72 -11.31
CA LEU A 40 -26.86 9.44 -10.60
C LEU A 40 -28.17 8.65 -10.39
N LYS A 41 -29.30 9.35 -10.24
CA LYS A 41 -30.61 8.71 -10.07
C LYS A 41 -31.12 8.06 -11.37
N GLU A 42 -30.68 8.55 -12.53
CA GLU A 42 -31.07 8.04 -13.84
C GLU A 42 -30.16 6.90 -14.33
N LEU A 43 -29.01 6.68 -13.68
CA LEU A 43 -28.19 5.50 -13.92
C LEU A 43 -28.84 4.24 -13.34
N PRO A 44 -28.75 3.10 -14.04
CA PRO A 44 -29.02 1.78 -13.46
C PRO A 44 -28.32 1.64 -12.11
N ALA A 45 -28.98 1.00 -11.15
CA ALA A 45 -28.47 0.95 -9.78
C ALA A 45 -27.08 0.31 -9.69
N ASP A 46 -26.77 -0.66 -10.54
CA ASP A 46 -25.48 -1.35 -10.63
C ASP A 46 -24.39 -0.56 -11.39
N GLU A 47 -24.77 0.51 -12.10
CA GLU A 47 -23.86 1.43 -12.79
C GLU A 47 -23.53 2.68 -11.97
N ARG A 48 -24.22 2.91 -10.84
CA ARG A 48 -23.91 4.01 -9.93
C ARG A 48 -22.59 3.72 -9.18
N PRO A 49 -21.70 4.72 -9.00
CA PRO A 49 -20.35 4.48 -8.49
C PRO A 49 -20.28 3.72 -7.15
N ARG A 50 -21.10 4.09 -6.16
CA ARG A 50 -21.06 3.49 -4.82
C ARG A 50 -21.58 2.06 -4.83
N GLU A 51 -22.67 1.85 -5.57
CA GLU A 51 -23.31 0.56 -5.74
C GLU A 51 -22.44 -0.39 -6.56
N LYS A 52 -21.83 0.09 -7.65
CA LYS A 52 -20.83 -0.64 -8.44
C LYS A 52 -19.65 -1.07 -7.58
N MET A 53 -19.09 -0.15 -6.78
CA MET A 53 -18.01 -0.47 -5.83
C MET A 53 -18.44 -1.52 -4.80
N ARG A 54 -19.67 -1.44 -4.27
CA ARG A 54 -20.20 -2.41 -3.30
C ARG A 54 -20.41 -3.80 -3.91
N LEU A 55 -20.88 -3.87 -5.16
CA LEU A 55 -21.24 -5.11 -5.84
C LEU A 55 -20.04 -5.80 -6.50
N ARG A 56 -19.10 -5.02 -7.06
CA ARG A 56 -18.00 -5.52 -7.91
C ARG A 56 -16.61 -5.18 -7.37
N GLY A 57 -16.53 -4.51 -6.22
CA GLY A 57 -15.27 -4.11 -5.57
C GLY A 57 -14.64 -2.83 -6.14
N PRO A 58 -13.60 -2.30 -5.48
CA PRO A 58 -12.95 -1.04 -5.87
C PRO A 58 -12.21 -1.12 -7.21
N GLY A 59 -11.80 -2.31 -7.67
CA GLY A 59 -11.14 -2.48 -8.98
C GLY A 59 -12.07 -2.28 -10.19
N ALA A 60 -13.39 -2.34 -9.98
CA ALA A 60 -14.39 -2.20 -11.03
C ALA A 60 -14.86 -0.75 -11.27
N VAL A 61 -14.41 0.20 -10.44
CA VAL A 61 -14.72 1.63 -10.58
C VAL A 61 -13.52 2.38 -11.17
N SER A 62 -13.81 3.25 -12.12
CA SER A 62 -12.81 4.12 -12.76
C SER A 62 -12.33 5.23 -11.82
N ASN A 63 -11.20 5.86 -12.16
CA ASN A 63 -10.68 7.03 -11.43
C ASN A 63 -11.71 8.17 -11.32
N ALA A 64 -12.49 8.39 -12.38
CA ALA A 64 -13.55 9.40 -12.37
C ALA A 64 -14.70 9.01 -11.43
N GLU A 65 -15.06 7.73 -11.34
CA GLU A 65 -16.06 7.24 -10.40
C GLU A 65 -15.57 7.30 -8.95
N LEU A 66 -14.30 6.97 -8.69
CA LEU A 66 -13.66 7.15 -7.37
C LEU A 66 -13.71 8.62 -6.93
N LEU A 67 -13.30 9.53 -7.81
CA LEU A 67 -13.36 10.96 -7.54
C LEU A 67 -14.81 11.41 -7.34
N ALA A 68 -15.76 10.93 -8.15
CA ALA A 68 -17.17 11.26 -8.00
C ALA A 68 -17.75 10.81 -6.64
N ILE A 69 -17.33 9.65 -6.12
CA ILE A 69 -17.72 9.17 -4.79
C ILE A 69 -17.25 10.13 -3.70
N LEU A 70 -15.99 10.60 -3.78
CA LEU A 70 -15.40 11.56 -2.85
C LEU A 70 -16.13 12.92 -2.88
N LEU A 71 -16.41 13.41 -4.10
CA LEU A 71 -17.06 14.71 -4.30
C LEU A 71 -18.53 14.70 -3.85
N ASN A 72 -19.19 13.54 -3.88
CA ASN A 72 -20.59 13.29 -3.50
C ASN A 72 -21.63 13.97 -4.43
N THR A 73 -21.46 15.25 -4.74
CA THR A 73 -22.38 16.05 -5.54
C THR A 73 -21.66 16.80 -6.65
N GLY A 74 -22.40 17.10 -7.72
CA GLY A 74 -21.94 17.92 -8.84
C GLY A 74 -21.96 19.41 -8.50
N THR A 75 -21.99 20.25 -9.52
CA THR A 75 -22.26 21.69 -9.40
C THR A 75 -23.52 22.04 -10.20
N GLN A 76 -23.98 23.29 -10.15
CA GLN A 76 -25.11 23.69 -10.99
C GLN A 76 -24.79 23.43 -12.47
N GLY A 77 -25.68 22.71 -13.16
CA GLY A 77 -25.52 22.36 -14.58
C GLY A 77 -24.58 21.19 -14.88
N GLU A 78 -23.88 20.62 -13.90
CA GLU A 78 -22.89 19.56 -14.12
C GLU A 78 -23.03 18.43 -13.08
N THR A 79 -23.17 17.19 -13.54
CA THR A 79 -23.28 16.03 -12.64
C THR A 79 -21.94 15.72 -11.96
N VAL A 80 -21.96 15.01 -10.84
CA VAL A 80 -20.72 14.68 -10.11
C VAL A 80 -19.77 13.80 -10.94
N THR A 81 -20.32 12.93 -11.79
CA THR A 81 -19.55 12.08 -12.70
C THR A 81 -18.92 12.91 -13.82
N ALA A 82 -19.66 13.86 -14.41
CA ALA A 82 -19.13 14.77 -15.42
C ALA A 82 -18.05 15.70 -14.83
N LEU A 83 -18.31 16.26 -13.64
CA LEU A 83 -17.33 17.08 -12.90
C LEU A 83 -16.04 16.31 -12.64
N ALA A 84 -16.13 15.07 -12.16
CA ALA A 84 -14.96 14.24 -11.90
C ALA A 84 -14.18 13.87 -13.18
N GLN A 85 -14.87 13.58 -14.28
CA GLN A 85 -14.24 13.35 -15.58
C GLN A 85 -13.49 14.60 -16.07
N ARG A 86 -14.13 15.77 -15.97
CA ARG A 86 -13.53 17.04 -16.39
C ARG A 86 -12.30 17.39 -15.55
N ILE A 87 -12.39 17.29 -14.22
CA ILE A 87 -11.25 17.53 -13.31
C ILE A 87 -10.05 16.67 -13.71
N LEU A 88 -10.27 15.39 -14.02
CA LEU A 88 -9.19 14.50 -14.45
C LEU A 88 -8.67 14.82 -15.86
N ALA A 89 -9.54 15.20 -16.79
CA ALA A 89 -9.14 15.55 -18.15
C ALA A 89 -8.31 16.84 -18.19
N GLU A 90 -8.75 17.89 -17.49
CA GLU A 90 -8.08 19.19 -17.42
C GLU A 90 -6.84 19.14 -16.51
N GLY A 91 -6.91 18.35 -15.44
CA GLY A 91 -5.87 18.25 -14.42
C GLY A 91 -4.77 17.22 -14.70
N GLY A 92 -4.66 16.67 -15.91
CA GLY A 92 -3.62 15.69 -16.26
C GLY A 92 -3.75 14.34 -15.55
N GLY A 93 -4.98 13.91 -15.28
CA GLY A 93 -5.32 12.69 -14.55
C GLY A 93 -4.94 12.74 -13.07
N LEU A 94 -4.86 11.56 -12.44
CA LEU A 94 -4.47 11.48 -11.02
C LEU A 94 -3.07 12.03 -10.74
N ARG A 95 -2.15 11.95 -11.73
CA ARG A 95 -0.78 12.46 -11.59
C ARG A 95 -0.76 13.98 -11.45
N GLY A 96 -1.51 14.71 -12.28
CA GLY A 96 -1.53 16.16 -12.19
C GLY A 96 -2.32 16.69 -10.99
N LEU A 97 -3.25 15.91 -10.43
CA LEU A 97 -3.90 16.24 -9.15
C LEU A 97 -2.96 16.13 -7.94
N ARG A 98 -1.98 15.21 -7.95
CA ARG A 98 -1.03 14.99 -6.85
C ARG A 98 -0.22 16.24 -6.49
N GLY A 99 0.04 17.13 -7.44
CA GLY A 99 0.88 18.32 -7.25
C GLY A 99 0.11 19.61 -6.92
N GLN A 100 -1.21 19.54 -6.77
CA GLN A 100 -2.03 20.72 -6.53
C GLN A 100 -2.11 21.05 -5.03
N ASP A 101 -2.02 22.33 -4.70
CA ASP A 101 -2.34 22.82 -3.36
C ASP A 101 -3.84 23.15 -3.22
N HIS A 102 -4.25 23.55 -2.01
CA HIS A 102 -5.65 23.85 -1.70
C HIS A 102 -6.23 24.97 -2.57
N TYR A 103 -5.46 26.04 -2.79
CA TYR A 103 -5.91 27.19 -3.58
C TYR A 103 -6.03 26.85 -5.07
N ALA A 104 -5.08 26.07 -5.59
CA ALA A 104 -5.09 25.61 -6.95
C ALA A 104 -6.30 24.70 -7.24
N LEU A 105 -6.65 23.80 -6.31
CA LEU A 105 -7.87 22.99 -6.41
C LEU A 105 -9.14 23.86 -6.35
N MET A 106 -9.17 24.88 -5.50
CA MET A 106 -10.29 25.83 -5.43
C MET A 106 -10.45 26.67 -6.70
N GLY A 107 -9.37 26.86 -7.46
CA GLY A 107 -9.40 27.50 -8.78
C GLY A 107 -10.17 26.68 -9.83
N ILE A 108 -10.42 25.39 -9.58
CA ILE A 108 -11.19 24.54 -10.49
C ILE A 108 -12.68 24.73 -10.25
N HIS A 109 -13.41 25.13 -11.29
CA HIS A 109 -14.86 25.29 -11.24
C HIS A 109 -15.53 24.02 -10.69
N GLY A 110 -16.34 24.16 -9.63
CA GLY A 110 -17.05 23.06 -8.97
C GLY A 110 -16.32 22.42 -7.77
N LEU A 111 -15.08 22.84 -7.47
CA LEU A 111 -14.31 22.43 -6.28
C LEU A 111 -14.22 23.55 -5.23
N GLY A 112 -15.33 23.85 -4.56
CA GLY A 112 -15.29 24.71 -3.37
C GLY A 112 -14.48 24.08 -2.23
N GLU A 113 -14.21 24.87 -1.19
CA GLU A 113 -13.38 24.51 -0.02
C GLU A 113 -13.58 23.07 0.48
N ALA A 114 -14.82 22.68 0.76
CA ALA A 114 -15.13 21.34 1.28
C ALA A 114 -14.75 20.20 0.31
N LYS A 115 -14.92 20.40 -1.00
CA LYS A 115 -14.55 19.39 -2.01
C LYS A 115 -13.04 19.35 -2.22
N ALA A 116 -12.38 20.52 -2.24
CA ALA A 116 -10.93 20.61 -2.33
C ALA A 116 -10.25 19.89 -1.14
N SER A 117 -10.72 20.12 0.09
CA SER A 117 -10.21 19.45 1.29
C SER A 117 -10.36 17.92 1.23
N LYS A 118 -11.48 17.41 0.70
CA LYS A 118 -11.68 15.96 0.53
C LYS A 118 -10.69 15.35 -0.47
N VAL A 119 -10.46 16.03 -1.58
CA VAL A 119 -9.49 15.56 -2.59
C VAL A 119 -8.08 15.56 -2.01
N LEU A 120 -7.66 16.64 -1.34
CA LEU A 120 -6.36 16.70 -0.67
C LEU A 120 -6.20 15.61 0.38
N ALA A 121 -7.20 15.39 1.23
CA ALA A 121 -7.15 14.34 2.25
C ALA A 121 -6.98 12.96 1.62
N ALA A 122 -7.71 12.67 0.53
CA ALA A 122 -7.59 11.39 -0.18
C ALA A 122 -6.20 11.22 -0.83
N LEU A 123 -5.67 12.28 -1.45
CA LEU A 123 -4.33 12.26 -2.05
C LEU A 123 -3.24 12.09 -0.99
N GLU A 124 -3.36 12.77 0.15
CA GLU A 124 -2.42 12.67 1.26
C GLU A 124 -2.45 11.28 1.90
N LEU A 125 -3.64 10.68 2.08
CA LEU A 125 -3.74 9.28 2.50
C LEU A 125 -3.08 8.34 1.50
N GLY A 126 -3.35 8.52 0.21
CA GLY A 126 -2.69 7.76 -0.86
C GLY A 126 -1.17 7.92 -0.83
N ARG A 127 -0.66 9.15 -0.61
CA ARG A 127 0.77 9.44 -0.48
C ARG A 127 1.37 8.77 0.76
N ARG A 128 0.70 8.82 1.91
CA ARG A 128 1.15 8.15 3.13
C ARG A 128 1.20 6.64 2.95
N ILE A 129 0.17 6.04 2.34
CA ILE A 129 0.13 4.61 2.02
C ILE A 129 1.24 4.25 1.02
N ALA A 130 1.46 5.07 0.00
CA ALA A 130 2.55 4.87 -0.96
C ALA A 130 3.94 5.08 -0.34
N ALA A 131 4.07 5.94 0.68
CA ALA A 131 5.29 6.04 1.47
C ALA A 131 5.48 4.83 2.41
N LEU A 132 4.47 3.97 2.58
CA LEU A 132 4.62 2.64 3.17
C LEU A 132 5.02 1.58 2.11
N ALA A 133 5.21 1.98 0.84
CA ALA A 133 5.41 1.03 -0.26
C ALA A 133 6.78 0.32 -0.19
N PRO A 134 6.87 -0.92 -0.72
CA PRO A 134 8.01 -1.81 -0.55
C PRO A 134 9.37 -1.34 -1.06
N GLU A 135 9.42 -0.29 -1.88
CA GLU A 135 10.61 0.10 -2.63
C GLU A 135 11.63 0.85 -1.77
N ASP A 136 11.18 1.49 -0.69
CA ASP A 136 12.02 2.09 0.36
C ASP A 136 12.31 1.12 1.51
N ARG A 137 11.75 -0.11 1.48
CA ARG A 137 12.00 -1.09 2.54
C ARG A 137 13.44 -1.54 2.46
N GLN A 138 14.10 -1.53 3.62
CA GLN A 138 15.46 -2.03 3.77
C GLN A 138 15.54 -3.43 3.17
N GLN A 139 16.44 -3.60 2.20
CA GLN A 139 16.74 -4.89 1.60
C GLN A 139 17.86 -5.55 2.39
N VAL A 140 17.67 -6.80 2.80
CA VAL A 140 18.69 -7.60 3.48
C VAL A 140 19.48 -8.40 2.45
N LYS A 141 20.77 -8.07 2.31
CA LYS A 141 21.72 -8.82 1.48
C LYS A 141 22.86 -9.40 2.32
N THR A 142 23.19 -8.76 3.42
CA THR A 142 24.29 -9.15 4.29
C THR A 142 23.85 -9.21 5.76
N PRO A 143 24.61 -9.92 6.62
CA PRO A 143 24.44 -9.84 8.06
C PRO A 143 24.57 -8.41 8.62
N GLU A 144 25.37 -7.54 8.00
CA GLU A 144 25.48 -6.12 8.37
C GLU A 144 24.14 -5.36 8.18
N ASP A 145 23.38 -5.70 7.12
CA ASP A 145 22.04 -5.15 6.92
C ASP A 145 21.10 -5.58 8.05
N LEU A 146 21.17 -6.86 8.46
CA LEU A 146 20.40 -7.37 9.60
C LEU A 146 20.82 -6.73 10.91
N ALA A 147 22.12 -6.50 11.13
CA ALA A 147 22.59 -5.81 12.31
C ALA A 147 22.08 -4.37 12.35
N THR A 148 22.09 -3.67 11.22
CA THR A 148 21.52 -2.32 11.09
C THR A 148 20.01 -2.32 11.36
N LEU A 149 19.29 -3.37 10.92
CA LEU A 149 17.86 -3.55 11.18
C LEU A 149 17.56 -3.81 12.66
N PHE A 150 18.30 -4.69 13.32
CA PHE A 150 17.95 -5.21 14.65
C PHE A 150 18.60 -4.47 15.82
N THR A 151 19.84 -4.00 15.67
CA THR A 151 20.60 -3.36 16.76
C THR A 151 19.86 -2.21 17.44
N PRO A 152 19.19 -1.28 16.71
CA PRO A 152 18.48 -0.16 17.36
C PRO A 152 17.37 -0.60 18.32
N PHE A 153 16.85 -1.81 18.14
CA PHE A 153 15.75 -2.33 18.94
C PHE A 153 16.20 -3.26 20.07
N LEU A 154 17.39 -3.86 19.93
CA LEU A 154 17.84 -4.98 20.76
C LEU A 154 19.00 -4.62 21.70
N ALA A 155 19.90 -3.71 21.28
CA ALA A 155 21.15 -3.48 21.99
C ALA A 155 20.99 -2.84 23.39
N ALA A 156 19.92 -2.08 23.60
CA ALA A 156 19.69 -1.35 24.86
C ALA A 156 18.75 -2.08 25.83
N LEU A 157 18.35 -3.31 25.53
CA LEU A 157 17.42 -4.06 26.35
C LEU A 157 18.15 -4.75 27.51
N ASP A 158 17.57 -4.63 28.71
CA ASP A 158 18.03 -5.26 29.95
C ASP A 158 17.51 -6.69 30.16
N HIS A 159 16.73 -7.20 29.20
CA HIS A 159 16.18 -8.55 29.13
C HIS A 159 16.36 -9.11 27.72
N GLU A 160 16.29 -10.43 27.55
CA GLU A 160 16.41 -11.05 26.24
C GLU A 160 15.08 -10.94 25.47
N GLU A 161 15.18 -10.58 24.19
CA GLU A 161 14.07 -10.62 23.25
C GLU A 161 14.48 -11.39 22.00
N LEU A 162 13.57 -12.22 21.49
CA LEU A 162 13.72 -12.82 20.16
C LEU A 162 12.78 -12.10 19.19
N ARG A 163 13.34 -11.58 18.10
CA ARG A 163 12.62 -10.89 17.03
C ARG A 163 12.79 -11.60 15.70
N VAL A 164 11.77 -11.46 14.85
CA VAL A 164 11.72 -12.05 13.51
C VAL A 164 11.40 -10.96 12.50
N ALA A 165 12.27 -10.78 11.51
CA ALA A 165 12.01 -10.00 10.32
C ALA A 165 11.32 -10.90 9.28
N LEU A 166 10.16 -10.46 8.79
CA LEU A 166 9.43 -11.07 7.70
C LEU A 166 9.91 -10.45 6.39
N LEU A 167 10.29 -11.27 5.42
CA LEU A 167 10.96 -10.82 4.21
C LEU A 167 10.18 -11.21 2.96
N ASP A 168 10.18 -10.33 1.95
CA ASP A 168 9.65 -10.64 0.61
C ASP A 168 10.62 -11.48 -0.23
N THR A 169 10.25 -11.79 -1.48
CA THR A 169 11.08 -12.57 -2.43
C THR A 169 12.40 -11.91 -2.82
N LYS A 170 12.56 -10.61 -2.55
CA LYS A 170 13.79 -9.84 -2.76
C LYS A 170 14.51 -9.58 -1.43
N HIS A 171 14.12 -10.25 -0.35
CA HIS A 171 14.61 -10.04 1.02
C HIS A 171 14.41 -8.62 1.55
N ARG A 172 13.35 -7.93 1.13
CA ARG A 172 12.97 -6.63 1.71
C ARG A 172 12.14 -6.85 2.96
N VAL A 173 12.40 -6.06 3.99
CA VAL A 173 11.75 -6.19 5.29
C VAL A 173 10.29 -5.73 5.22
N GLU A 174 9.36 -6.66 5.21
CA GLU A 174 7.91 -6.39 5.29
C GLU A 174 7.52 -5.88 6.67
N ARG A 175 8.04 -6.55 7.72
CA ARG A 175 7.70 -6.27 9.13
C ARG A 175 8.72 -6.94 10.05
N VAL A 176 8.97 -6.35 11.22
CA VAL A 176 9.66 -7.01 12.34
C VAL A 176 8.66 -7.29 13.45
N VAL A 177 8.67 -8.51 14.00
CA VAL A 177 7.79 -8.92 15.09
C VAL A 177 8.61 -9.44 16.27
N THR A 178 8.22 -9.09 17.49
CA THR A 178 8.77 -9.70 18.70
C THR A 178 8.01 -10.99 19.00
N VAL A 179 8.74 -12.10 19.09
CA VAL A 179 8.18 -13.44 19.33
C VAL A 179 8.34 -13.85 20.79
N TYR A 180 9.36 -13.32 21.47
CA TYR A 180 9.61 -13.59 22.88
C TYR A 180 10.20 -12.37 23.59
N GLN A 181 9.85 -12.19 24.86
CA GLN A 181 10.42 -11.20 25.80
C GLN A 181 10.61 -11.86 27.17
N GLY A 182 11.82 -11.81 27.75
CA GLY A 182 12.13 -12.38 29.07
C GLY A 182 13.50 -13.05 29.11
N SER A 183 13.76 -14.01 30.00
CA SER A 183 14.93 -14.90 29.82
C SER A 183 14.61 -15.85 28.68
N VAL A 184 15.20 -15.67 27.51
CA VAL A 184 15.09 -16.60 26.37
C VAL A 184 15.92 -17.83 26.74
N ASN A 185 15.35 -18.73 27.54
CA ASN A 185 15.85 -20.10 27.50
C ASN A 185 15.46 -20.65 26.12
N ALA A 186 16.43 -20.93 25.24
CA ALA A 186 16.15 -21.41 23.89
C ALA A 186 15.25 -22.67 23.87
N ALA A 187 15.26 -23.46 24.96
CA ALA A 187 14.37 -24.59 25.21
C ALA A 187 12.87 -24.23 25.35
N GLN A 188 12.52 -22.96 25.52
CA GLN A 188 11.14 -22.47 25.66
C GLN A 188 10.59 -21.84 24.38
N VAL A 189 11.45 -21.50 23.41
CA VAL A 189 11.00 -20.90 22.15
C VAL A 189 10.36 -21.98 21.28
N ARG A 190 9.06 -21.86 21.06
CA ARG A 190 8.34 -22.76 20.15
C ARG A 190 8.58 -22.34 18.70
N VAL A 191 9.18 -23.21 17.91
CA VAL A 191 9.38 -23.06 16.45
C VAL A 191 8.13 -22.53 15.74
N ALA A 192 6.95 -23.05 16.10
CA ALA A 192 5.68 -22.61 15.50
C ALA A 192 5.41 -21.11 15.67
N GLU A 193 5.76 -20.50 16.81
CA GLU A 193 5.55 -19.06 17.03
C GLU A 193 6.51 -18.20 16.20
N VAL A 194 7.73 -18.69 15.94
CA VAL A 194 8.71 -18.00 15.08
C VAL A 194 8.21 -17.89 13.63
N PHE A 195 7.59 -18.94 13.10
CA PHE A 195 7.09 -18.97 11.71
C PHE A 195 5.65 -18.49 11.54
N LYS A 196 4.87 -18.38 12.62
CA LYS A 196 3.43 -18.06 12.59
C LYS A 196 3.08 -16.84 11.74
N GLU A 197 3.77 -15.74 11.97
CA GLU A 197 3.49 -14.49 11.25
C GLU A 197 4.01 -14.52 9.80
N ALA A 198 5.06 -15.29 9.50
CA ALA A 198 5.53 -15.50 8.14
C ALA A 198 4.50 -16.29 7.32
N VAL A 199 3.94 -17.35 7.90
CA VAL A 199 2.86 -18.14 7.27
C VAL A 199 1.62 -17.27 7.03
N ARG A 200 1.19 -16.48 8.03
CA ARG A 200 0.01 -15.61 7.90
C ARG A 200 0.17 -14.52 6.84
N ALA A 201 1.39 -14.00 6.69
CA ALA A 201 1.70 -12.94 5.74
C ALA A 201 2.14 -13.47 4.35
N ASN A 202 2.22 -14.79 4.17
CA ASN A 202 2.78 -15.44 2.97
C ASN A 202 4.21 -14.96 2.64
N CYS A 203 5.04 -14.77 3.67
CA CYS A 203 6.43 -14.36 3.48
C CYS A 203 7.29 -15.57 3.10
N PRO A 204 8.05 -15.51 1.99
CA PRO A 204 8.91 -16.61 1.54
C PRO A 204 10.18 -16.78 2.38
N ALA A 205 10.53 -15.80 3.22
CA ALA A 205 11.75 -15.83 4.01
C ALA A 205 11.60 -15.07 5.33
N ILE A 206 12.44 -15.44 6.29
CA ILE A 206 12.59 -14.76 7.59
C ILE A 206 14.06 -14.58 7.95
N ALA A 207 14.36 -13.58 8.76
CA ALA A 207 15.61 -13.51 9.52
C ALA A 207 15.27 -13.32 10.99
N ILE A 208 16.06 -13.88 11.90
CA ILE A 208 15.82 -13.75 13.33
C ILE A 208 17.00 -13.06 14.02
N ALA A 209 16.72 -12.43 15.15
CA ALA A 209 17.75 -11.95 16.04
C ALA A 209 17.31 -11.96 17.50
N HIS A 210 18.24 -12.22 18.41
CA HIS A 210 18.06 -11.97 19.83
C HIS A 210 19.22 -11.19 20.42
N ASN A 211 19.00 -10.57 21.57
CA ASN A 211 20.07 -9.92 22.33
C ASN A 211 20.55 -10.77 23.50
N HIS A 212 21.82 -10.56 23.87
CA HIS A 212 22.36 -10.97 25.17
C HIS A 212 22.55 -9.72 26.04
N PRO A 213 21.76 -9.52 27.11
CA PRO A 213 21.90 -8.40 28.04
C PRO A 213 23.27 -8.28 28.70
N SER A 214 24.06 -9.37 28.72
CA SER A 214 25.46 -9.37 29.16
C SER A 214 26.37 -8.52 28.26
N GLY A 215 25.93 -8.19 27.05
CA GLY A 215 26.70 -7.47 26.03
C GLY A 215 27.66 -8.35 25.23
N ASP A 216 27.78 -9.64 25.53
CA ASP A 216 28.60 -10.60 24.78
C ASP A 216 27.74 -11.37 23.77
N PRO A 217 27.90 -11.15 22.45
CA PRO A 217 27.11 -11.84 21.43
C PRO A 217 27.58 -13.28 21.14
N THR A 218 28.51 -13.84 21.94
CA THR A 218 28.99 -15.21 21.76
C THR A 218 27.82 -16.22 21.87
N PRO A 219 27.61 -17.09 20.86
CA PRO A 219 26.48 -18.02 20.85
C PRO A 219 26.62 -19.09 21.93
N SER A 220 25.52 -19.33 22.64
CA SER A 220 25.37 -20.48 23.53
C SER A 220 25.05 -21.76 22.76
N ALA A 221 25.20 -22.92 23.39
CA ALA A 221 24.74 -24.19 22.83
C ALA A 221 23.22 -24.19 22.55
N ALA A 222 22.45 -23.44 23.35
CA ALA A 222 21.01 -23.31 23.22
C ALA A 222 20.64 -22.51 21.96
N ASP A 223 21.37 -21.45 21.65
CA ASP A 223 21.19 -20.65 20.42
C ASP A 223 21.45 -21.48 19.18
N ILE A 224 22.54 -22.26 19.19
CA ILE A 224 22.92 -23.14 18.08
C ILE A 224 21.85 -24.22 17.87
N ALA A 225 21.35 -24.82 18.96
CA ALA A 225 20.30 -25.83 18.91
C ALA A 225 18.98 -25.26 18.35
N LEU A 226 18.54 -24.10 18.86
CA LEU A 226 17.34 -23.42 18.34
C LEU A 226 17.49 -23.09 16.85
N THR A 227 18.65 -22.57 16.44
CA THR A 227 18.93 -22.29 15.03
C THR A 227 18.79 -23.53 14.16
N ALA A 228 19.32 -24.67 14.63
CA ALA A 228 19.22 -25.94 13.91
C ALA A 228 17.78 -26.45 13.79
N GLU A 229 16.96 -26.28 14.83
CA GLU A 229 15.53 -26.62 14.77
C GLU A 229 14.77 -25.71 13.80
N LEU A 230 15.05 -24.40 13.84
CA LEU A 230 14.44 -23.44 12.94
C LEU A 230 14.87 -23.68 11.48
N ALA A 231 16.14 -24.01 11.23
CA ALA A 231 16.61 -24.34 9.89
C ALA A 231 15.86 -25.55 9.30
N LYS A 232 15.65 -26.62 10.08
CA LYS A 232 14.85 -27.78 9.65
C LYS A 232 13.40 -27.41 9.38
N ALA A 233 12.79 -26.60 10.24
CA ALA A 233 11.41 -26.13 10.04
C ALA A 233 11.28 -25.22 8.81
N SER A 234 12.30 -24.41 8.53
CA SER A 234 12.39 -23.53 7.37
C SER A 234 12.28 -24.33 6.06
N GLU A 235 12.97 -25.47 5.98
CA GLU A 235 12.91 -26.40 4.85
C GLU A 235 11.53 -27.04 4.72
N LEU A 236 10.95 -27.51 5.84
CA LEU A 236 9.63 -28.14 5.83
C LEU A 236 8.51 -27.17 5.38
N LEU A 237 8.60 -25.91 5.80
CA LEU A 237 7.60 -24.89 5.52
C LEU A 237 7.82 -24.17 4.18
N ASN A 238 8.96 -24.40 3.50
CA ASN A 238 9.41 -23.61 2.35
C ASN A 238 9.44 -22.10 2.65
N ILE A 239 9.95 -21.74 3.84
CA ILE A 239 10.20 -20.36 4.26
C ILE A 239 11.66 -20.26 4.62
N ASP A 240 12.48 -19.60 3.81
CA ASP A 240 13.93 -19.57 4.01
C ASP A 240 14.32 -18.83 5.30
N LEU A 241 15.11 -19.48 6.17
CA LEU A 241 15.77 -18.81 7.29
C LEU A 241 17.07 -18.15 6.79
N ILE A 242 17.02 -16.84 6.57
CA ILE A 242 18.14 -16.06 6.01
C ILE A 242 19.31 -15.97 6.98
N ASP A 243 19.07 -15.69 8.26
CA ASP A 243 20.13 -15.68 9.27
C ASP A 243 19.54 -15.71 10.69
N HIS A 244 20.41 -15.94 11.66
CA HIS A 244 20.19 -15.74 13.08
C HIS A 244 21.30 -14.86 13.65
N LEU A 245 20.96 -13.63 14.01
CA LEU A 245 21.89 -12.69 14.65
C LEU A 245 21.78 -12.72 16.18
N ILE A 246 22.94 -12.66 16.84
CA ILE A 246 23.02 -12.38 18.28
C ILE A 246 23.57 -10.97 18.43
N VAL A 247 22.85 -10.12 19.14
CA VAL A 247 23.19 -8.70 19.37
C VAL A 247 23.67 -8.52 20.82
N GLY A 248 24.85 -7.94 20.99
CA GLY A 248 25.40 -7.53 22.28
C GLY A 248 25.56 -6.01 22.35
N ASP A 249 26.47 -5.54 23.20
CA ASP A 249 26.76 -4.12 23.35
C ASP A 249 27.69 -3.64 22.23
N GLY A 250 27.13 -2.90 21.26
CA GLY A 250 27.84 -2.38 20.09
C GLY A 250 28.42 -3.44 19.14
N ARG A 251 28.12 -4.72 19.38
CA ARG A 251 28.68 -5.88 18.65
C ARG A 251 27.57 -6.86 18.31
N TRP A 252 27.80 -7.65 17.27
CA TRP A 252 26.86 -8.69 16.86
C TRP A 252 27.60 -9.85 16.20
N ILE A 253 26.96 -11.02 16.19
CA ILE A 253 27.43 -12.22 15.52
C ILE A 253 26.31 -12.77 14.63
N SER A 254 26.69 -13.33 13.47
CA SER A 254 25.79 -14.07 12.58
C SER A 254 26.12 -15.56 12.65
N LEU A 255 25.14 -16.36 13.08
CA LEU A 255 25.32 -17.81 13.14
C LEU A 255 25.46 -18.41 11.74
N ARG A 256 24.80 -17.84 10.72
CA ARG A 256 24.99 -18.29 9.34
C ARG A 256 26.41 -18.07 8.86
N ARG A 257 26.98 -16.88 9.12
CA ARG A 257 28.37 -16.57 8.75
C ARG A 257 29.37 -17.48 9.45
N MET A 258 29.09 -17.87 10.70
CA MET A 258 29.92 -18.81 11.46
C MET A 258 29.69 -20.28 11.06
N GLY A 259 28.68 -20.59 10.26
CA GLY A 259 28.32 -21.96 9.91
C GLY A 259 27.73 -22.75 11.08
N LEU A 260 27.10 -22.08 12.06
CA LEU A 260 26.54 -22.71 13.26
C LEU A 260 25.03 -22.87 13.15
N GLY A 261 24.53 -24.09 13.35
CA GLY A 261 23.08 -24.35 13.37
C GLY A 261 22.38 -24.29 12.01
N PHE A 262 23.11 -24.10 10.92
CA PHE A 262 22.58 -24.21 9.56
C PHE A 262 23.05 -25.51 8.93
N SER A 263 22.14 -26.22 8.24
CA SER A 263 22.51 -27.35 7.39
C SER A 263 23.41 -26.86 6.24
N SER A 264 24.44 -27.63 5.89
CA SER A 264 25.22 -27.38 4.68
C SER A 264 24.32 -27.58 3.46
N ARG A 265 24.00 -26.50 2.74
CA ARG A 265 23.45 -26.57 1.38
C ARG A 265 24.59 -26.67 0.38
#